data_AF-H5Y767-F1
#
_entry.id   AF-H5Y767-F1
#
_cell.length_a   1.000
_cell.length_b   1.000
_cell.length_c   1.000
_cell.angle_alpha   90.00
_cell.angle_beta   90.00
_cell.angle_gamma   90.00
#
_symmetry.space_group_name_H-M   'P 1'
#
loop_
_entity.id
_entity.type
_entity.pdbx_description
1 polymer ?
#
loop_
_entity_poly.entity_id
_entity_poly.type
_entity_poly.pdbx_seq_one_letter_code
_entity_poly.pdbx_strand_id
1 'polypeptide(L)'
;MRFRIRKAAHVIERVGLAMAGAACGLFVGAYVGSAIPALTTEGFLLLMMVLGFVGFYLGIDTPQLPFDEAHGDIDAAELLSSAGTLCATLTALASVAIIVLRLEPHIAWSWFALFGWIAGVAMQIVAGAKARMRK
;
A
#
# COMPACT_ATOMS: atom_id res chain seq x y z
N MET A 1 25.11 -17.71 15.45
CA MET A 1 24.92 -16.24 15.40
C MET A 1 24.36 -15.74 14.05
N ARG A 2 24.85 -16.21 12.89
CA ARG A 2 24.34 -15.83 11.54
C ARG A 2 22.82 -15.93 11.34
N PHE A 3 22.16 -16.95 11.89
CA PHE A 3 20.70 -17.14 11.75
C PHE A 3 19.85 -16.07 12.46
N ARG A 4 20.29 -15.61 13.65
CA ARG A 4 19.57 -14.57 14.42
C ARG A 4 19.66 -13.21 13.73
N ILE A 5 20.82 -12.89 13.16
CA ILE A 5 21.05 -11.65 12.40
C ILE A 5 20.21 -11.65 11.12
N ARG A 6 20.17 -12.78 10.38
CA ARG A 6 19.33 -12.91 9.18
C ARG A 6 17.84 -12.73 9.47
N LYS A 7 17.36 -13.31 10.59
CA LYS A 7 15.96 -13.16 10.99
C LYS A 7 15.63 -11.73 11.41
N ALA A 8 16.53 -11.05 12.13
CA ALA A 8 16.35 -9.66 12.51
C ALA A 8 16.33 -8.74 11.28
N ALA A 9 17.27 -8.92 10.35
CA ALA A 9 17.31 -8.15 9.10
C ALA A 9 16.01 -8.29 8.30
N HIS A 10 15.49 -9.51 8.19
CA HIS A 10 14.23 -9.78 7.48
C HIS A 10 13.02 -9.08 8.11
N VAL A 11 12.97 -9.02 9.44
CA VAL A 11 11.89 -8.31 10.15
C VAL A 11 12.03 -6.81 9.94
N ILE A 12 13.25 -6.26 10.04
CA ILE A 12 13.50 -4.83 9.81
C ILE A 12 13.10 -4.42 8.40
N GLU A 13 13.42 -5.23 7.40
CA GLU A 13 13.04 -5.00 6.00
C GLU A 13 11.52 -4.94 5.81
N ARG A 14 10.79 -5.95 6.31
CA ARG A 14 9.32 -6.01 6.22
C ARG A 14 8.65 -4.84 6.94
N VAL A 15 9.16 -4.47 8.12
CA VAL A 15 8.66 -3.32 8.87
C VAL A 15 8.94 -2.04 8.09
N GLY A 16 10.12 -1.89 7.50
CA GLY A 16 10.47 -0.75 6.65
C GLY A 16 9.52 -0.59 5.46
N LEU A 17 9.21 -1.69 4.77
CA LEU A 17 8.26 -1.70 3.65
C LEU A 17 6.83 -1.34 4.10
N ALA A 18 6.40 -1.85 5.25
CA ALA A 18 5.10 -1.49 5.83
C ALA A 18 5.05 -0.01 6.25
N MET A 19 6.13 0.52 6.81
CA MET A 19 6.24 1.95 7.15
C MET A 19 6.17 2.85 5.91
N ALA A 20 6.73 2.42 4.78
CA ALA A 20 6.55 3.12 3.50
C ALA A 20 5.07 3.14 3.06
N GLY A 21 4.35 2.03 3.26
CA GLY A 21 2.89 1.96 3.07
C GLY A 21 2.12 2.92 3.98
N ALA A 22 2.51 3.02 5.26
CA ALA A 22 1.91 3.97 6.19
C ALA A 22 2.11 5.43 5.74
N ALA A 23 3.32 5.78 5.31
CA ALA A 23 3.63 7.11 4.77
C ALA A 23 2.83 7.41 3.50
N CYS A 24 2.70 6.43 2.61
CA CYS A 24 1.84 6.49 1.43
C CYS A 24 0.39 6.84 1.79
N GLY A 25 -0.19 6.14 2.77
CA GLY A 25 -1.52 6.44 3.29
C GLY A 25 -1.64 7.83 3.91
N LEU A 26 -0.63 8.26 4.67
CA LEU A 26 -0.60 9.60 5.27
C LEU A 26 -0.68 10.70 4.22
N PHE A 27 0.10 10.61 3.13
CA PHE A 27 0.10 11.65 2.10
C PHE A 27 -1.21 11.72 1.32
N VAL A 28 -1.80 10.57 0.99
CA VAL A 28 -3.13 10.53 0.37
C VAL A 28 -4.17 11.11 1.33
N GLY A 29 -4.13 10.71 2.60
CA GLY A 29 -5.03 11.21 3.63
C GLY A 29 -4.89 12.72 3.82
N ALA A 30 -3.67 13.26 3.84
CA ALA A 30 -3.42 14.69 3.97
C ALA A 30 -3.95 15.47 2.77
N TYR A 31 -3.74 14.98 1.54
CA TYR A 31 -4.27 15.60 0.34
C TYR A 31 -5.81 15.58 0.35
N VAL A 32 -6.43 14.42 0.59
CA VAL A 32 -7.89 14.27 0.65
C VAL A 32 -8.49 15.13 1.75
N GLY A 33 -7.88 15.14 2.95
CA GLY A 33 -8.32 15.94 4.09
C GLY A 33 -8.19 17.45 3.84
N SER A 34 -7.22 17.89 3.03
CA SER A 34 -7.11 19.30 2.63
C SER A 34 -8.23 19.75 1.68
N ALA A 35 -8.77 18.82 0.88
CA ALA A 35 -9.85 19.11 -0.07
C ALA A 35 -11.25 18.88 0.52
N ILE A 36 -11.38 18.01 1.53
CA ILE A 36 -12.66 17.60 2.13
C ILE A 36 -12.58 17.84 3.66
N PRO A 37 -13.14 18.96 4.17
CA PRO A 37 -13.05 19.34 5.58
C PRO A 37 -13.54 18.27 6.58
N ALA A 38 -14.51 17.44 6.17
CA ALA A 38 -15.03 16.36 7.01
C ALA A 38 -14.02 15.23 7.24
N LEU A 39 -13.01 15.10 6.36
CA LEU A 39 -11.97 14.06 6.43
C LEU A 39 -10.66 14.59 7.06
N THR A 40 -10.58 15.86 7.44
CA THR A 40 -9.38 16.47 8.04
C THR A 40 -9.22 16.12 9.53
N THR A 41 -9.53 14.88 9.92
CA THR A 41 -9.44 14.42 11.31
C THR A 41 -8.18 13.60 11.54
N GLU A 42 -7.61 13.69 12.75
CA GLU A 42 -6.49 12.84 13.15
C GLU A 42 -6.83 11.35 13.01
N GLY A 43 -8.07 10.97 13.38
CA GLY A 43 -8.55 9.60 13.24
C GLY A 43 -8.55 9.10 11.79
N PHE A 44 -8.93 9.93 10.83
CA PHE A 44 -8.86 9.59 9.42
C PHE A 44 -7.41 9.39 8.94
N LEU A 45 -6.50 10.29 9.33
CA LEU A 45 -5.08 10.17 8.94
C LEU A 45 -4.43 8.92 9.56
N LEU A 46 -4.72 8.64 10.83
CA LEU A 46 -4.25 7.42 11.50
C LEU A 46 -4.82 6.16 10.83
N LEU A 47 -6.10 6.16 10.47
CA LEU A 47 -6.73 5.06 9.75
C LEU A 47 -6.03 4.81 8.40
N MET A 48 -5.78 5.87 7.63
CA MET A 48 -5.07 5.80 6.35
C MET A 48 -3.65 5.23 6.52
N MET A 49 -2.93 5.65 7.56
CA MET A 49 -1.61 5.10 7.89
C MET A 49 -1.68 3.61 8.24
N VAL A 50 -2.63 3.19 9.08
CA VAL A 50 -2.78 1.79 9.47
C VAL A 50 -3.16 0.92 8.29
N LEU A 51 -4.10 1.38 7.44
CA LEU A 51 -4.49 0.67 6.22
C LEU A 51 -3.31 0.51 5.27
N GLY A 52 -2.53 1.57 5.04
CA GLY A 52 -1.33 1.51 4.22
C GLY A 52 -0.26 0.57 4.78
N PHE A 53 -0.05 0.59 6.10
CA PHE A 53 0.85 -0.33 6.79
C PHE A 53 0.45 -1.79 6.58
N VAL A 54 -0.83 -2.11 6.82
CA VAL A 54 -1.36 -3.46 6.69
C VAL A 54 -1.33 -3.93 5.24
N GLY A 55 -1.72 -3.07 4.28
CA GLY A 55 -1.68 -3.37 2.85
C GLY A 55 -0.28 -3.71 2.37
N PHE A 56 0.70 -2.85 2.64
CA PHE A 56 2.08 -3.06 2.19
C PHE A 56 2.74 -4.23 2.92
N TYR A 57 2.45 -4.41 4.21
CA TYR A 57 2.92 -5.56 4.96
C TYR A 57 2.37 -6.87 4.40
N LEU A 58 1.08 -6.94 4.06
CA LEU A 58 0.48 -8.18 3.55
C LEU A 58 0.78 -8.43 2.08
N GLY A 59 0.76 -7.38 1.26
CA GLY A 59 0.91 -7.45 -0.19
C GLY A 59 2.36 -7.63 -0.63
N ILE A 60 3.31 -6.85 -0.10
CA ILE A 60 4.71 -6.96 -0.52
C ILE A 60 5.37 -8.20 0.11
N ASP A 61 4.92 -8.59 1.31
CA ASP A 61 5.34 -9.83 1.96
C ASP A 61 4.45 -11.04 1.61
N THR A 62 3.91 -11.08 0.39
CA THR A 62 3.23 -12.26 -0.14
C THR A 62 4.22 -13.42 -0.22
N PRO A 63 3.93 -14.59 0.38
CA PRO A 63 4.77 -15.76 0.21
C PRO A 63 4.80 -16.17 -1.27
N GLN A 64 5.96 -16.06 -1.92
CA GLN A 64 6.13 -16.48 -3.31
C GLN A 64 6.06 -18.01 -3.41
N LEU A 65 5.30 -18.50 -4.38
CA LEU A 65 5.37 -19.89 -4.82
C LEU A 65 6.67 -20.08 -5.64
N PRO A 66 7.35 -21.24 -5.54
CA PRO A 66 8.38 -21.58 -6.50
C PRO A 66 7.74 -21.55 -7.90
N PHE A 67 8.34 -20.81 -8.84
CA PHE A 67 7.94 -20.85 -10.24
C PHE A 67 8.07 -22.28 -10.74
N ASP A 68 6.95 -22.98 -10.88
CA ASP A 68 6.92 -24.31 -11.48
C ASP A 68 6.85 -24.12 -12.99
N GLU A 69 8.00 -24.21 -13.67
CA GLU A 69 8.11 -24.03 -15.14
C GLU A 69 7.19 -24.98 -15.93
N ALA A 70 6.66 -26.02 -15.30
CA ALA A 70 5.73 -26.99 -15.88
C ALA A 70 4.27 -26.49 -15.99
N HIS A 71 3.86 -25.51 -15.18
CA HIS A 71 2.51 -24.93 -15.21
C HIS A 71 2.64 -23.40 -15.24
N GLY A 72 2.55 -22.81 -16.44
CA GLY A 72 2.53 -21.36 -16.67
C GLY A 72 1.26 -20.67 -16.16
N ASP A 73 0.81 -21.01 -14.95
CA ASP A 73 -0.31 -20.37 -14.30
C ASP A 73 0.21 -19.08 -13.65
N ILE A 74 -0.26 -17.95 -14.16
CA ILE A 74 0.10 -16.63 -13.65
C ILE A 74 -0.31 -16.58 -12.19
N ASP A 75 0.62 -16.29 -11.27
CA ASP A 75 0.26 -16.08 -9.87
C ASP A 75 -0.57 -14.80 -9.77
N ALA A 76 -1.88 -14.95 -9.93
CA ALA A 76 -2.85 -13.88 -9.89
C ALA A 76 -2.78 -13.12 -8.56
N ALA A 77 -2.28 -13.73 -7.47
CA ALA A 77 -2.06 -13.03 -6.23
C ALA A 77 -0.84 -12.09 -6.33
N GLU A 78 0.26 -12.52 -6.94
CA GLU A 78 1.44 -11.68 -7.17
C GLU A 78 1.12 -10.51 -8.11
N LEU A 79 0.40 -10.75 -9.21
CA LEU A 79 -0.02 -9.70 -10.13
C LEU A 79 -0.96 -8.70 -9.44
N LEU A 80 -1.95 -9.20 -8.68
CA LEU A 80 -2.89 -8.35 -7.95
C LEU A 80 -2.19 -7.51 -6.87
N SER A 81 -1.22 -8.08 -6.16
CA SER A 81 -0.41 -7.35 -5.18
C SER A 81 0.46 -6.28 -5.83
N SER A 82 1.11 -6.62 -6.95
CA SER A 82 1.96 -5.69 -7.70
C SER A 82 1.15 -4.52 -8.28
N ALA A 83 0.01 -4.83 -8.89
CA ALA A 83 -0.93 -3.82 -9.39
C ALA A 83 -1.46 -2.92 -8.26
N GLY A 84 -1.81 -3.53 -7.12
CA GLY A 84 -2.26 -2.80 -5.93
C GLY A 84 -1.19 -1.85 -5.38
N THR A 85 0.06 -2.32 -5.32
CA THR A 85 1.22 -1.52 -4.89
C THR A 85 1.48 -0.36 -5.83
N LEU A 86 1.45 -0.59 -7.14
CA LEU A 86 1.62 0.46 -8.13
C LEU A 86 0.50 1.50 -8.01
N CYS A 87 -0.76 1.07 -7.91
CA CYS A 87 -1.91 1.96 -7.78
C CYS A 87 -1.83 2.81 -6.50
N ALA A 88 -1.54 2.19 -5.36
CA ALA A 88 -1.39 2.90 -4.09
C ALA A 88 -0.22 3.91 -4.12
N THR A 89 0.96 3.50 -4.59
CA THR A 89 2.14 4.37 -4.63
C THR A 89 2.02 5.50 -5.65
N LEU A 90 1.45 5.27 -6.84
CA LEU A 90 1.18 6.33 -7.81
C LEU A 90 0.24 7.38 -7.23
N THR A 91 -0.78 6.94 -6.52
CA THR A 91 -1.76 7.84 -5.92
C THR A 91 -1.16 8.66 -4.79
N ALA A 92 -0.28 8.06 -3.97
CA ALA A 92 0.47 8.79 -2.96
C ALA A 92 1.51 9.74 -3.58
N LEU A 93 2.19 9.34 -4.64
CA LEU A 93 3.13 10.22 -5.36
C LEU A 93 2.41 11.46 -5.90
N ALA A 94 1.25 11.27 -6.54
CA ALA A 94 0.42 12.37 -7.01
C ALA A 94 -0.01 13.28 -5.84
N SER A 95 -0.44 12.68 -4.72
CA SER A 95 -0.85 13.40 -3.52
C SER A 95 0.29 14.24 -2.93
N VAL A 96 1.49 13.66 -2.79
CA VAL A 96 2.70 14.38 -2.34
C VAL A 96 3.03 15.52 -3.31
N ALA A 97 3.01 15.26 -4.61
CA ALA A 97 3.31 16.29 -5.61
C ALA A 97 2.34 17.48 -5.50
N ILE A 98 1.04 17.21 -5.35
CA ILE A 98 0.03 18.25 -5.16
C ILE A 98 0.31 19.06 -3.89
N ILE A 99 0.60 18.40 -2.76
CA ILE A 99 0.90 19.06 -1.49
C ILE A 99 2.17 19.92 -1.60
N VAL A 100 3.26 19.37 -2.14
CA VAL A 100 4.58 20.02 -2.21
C VAL A 100 4.59 21.16 -3.22
N LEU A 101 3.95 20.96 -4.38
CA LEU A 101 3.85 21.98 -5.43
C LEU A 101 2.70 22.98 -5.18
N ARG A 102 1.96 22.84 -4.07
CA ARG A 102 0.83 23.70 -3.69
C ARG A 102 -0.21 23.83 -4.81
N LEU A 103 -0.51 22.72 -5.48
CA LEU A 103 -1.52 22.70 -6.52
C LEU A 103 -2.92 22.73 -5.89
N GLU A 104 -3.87 23.41 -6.53
CA GLU A 104 -5.27 23.48 -6.12
C GLU A 104 -6.16 22.73 -7.13
N PRO A 105 -6.06 21.39 -7.21
CA PRO A 105 -6.83 20.61 -8.16
C PRO A 105 -8.32 20.58 -7.77
N HIS A 106 -9.17 20.36 -8.76
CA HIS A 106 -10.60 20.17 -8.54
C HIS A 106 -10.86 18.98 -7.59
N ILE A 107 -11.85 19.11 -6.71
CA ILE A 107 -12.25 18.09 -5.71
C ILE A 107 -12.48 16.68 -6.27
N ALA A 108 -12.77 16.55 -7.56
CA ALA A 108 -12.94 15.25 -8.23
C ALA A 108 -11.63 14.43 -8.21
N TRP A 109 -10.47 15.10 -8.30
CA TRP A 109 -9.17 14.47 -8.21
C TRP A 109 -8.87 13.95 -6.80
N SER A 110 -9.37 14.61 -5.76
CA SER A 110 -9.24 14.14 -4.38
C SER A 110 -10.02 12.85 -4.17
N TRP A 111 -11.24 12.75 -4.72
CA TRP A 111 -12.01 11.51 -4.72
C TRP A 111 -11.34 10.41 -5.54
N PHE A 112 -10.82 10.74 -6.73
CA PHE A 112 -10.11 9.77 -7.57
C PHE A 112 -8.86 9.22 -6.86
N ALA A 113 -8.11 10.09 -6.17
CA ALA A 113 -6.98 9.68 -5.35
C ALA A 113 -7.41 8.81 -4.15
N LEU A 114 -8.49 9.18 -3.45
CA LEU A 114 -8.97 8.37 -2.35
C LEU A 114 -9.37 6.96 -2.81
N PHE A 115 -10.20 6.87 -3.86
CA PHE A 115 -10.66 5.58 -4.37
C PHE A 115 -9.55 4.75 -5.01
N GLY A 116 -8.66 5.38 -5.77
CA GLY A 116 -7.50 4.70 -6.36
C GLY A 116 -6.59 4.10 -5.29
N TRP A 117 -6.30 4.86 -4.24
CA TRP A 117 -5.49 4.37 -3.13
C TRP A 117 -6.18 3.25 -2.35
N ILE A 118 -7.47 3.40 -2.01
CA ILE A 118 -8.25 2.36 -1.31
C ILE A 118 -8.29 1.08 -2.14
N ALA A 119 -8.54 1.19 -3.44
CA ALA A 119 -8.54 0.05 -4.34
C ALA A 119 -7.18 -0.64 -4.36
N GLY A 120 -6.09 0.12 -4.46
CA GLY A 120 -4.73 -0.42 -4.44
C GLY A 120 -4.40 -1.19 -3.15
N VAL A 121 -4.71 -0.60 -1.99
CA VAL A 121 -4.52 -1.25 -0.68
C VAL A 121 -5.41 -2.48 -0.52
N ALA A 122 -6.66 -2.42 -0.97
CA ALA A 122 -7.56 -3.57 -0.93
C ALA A 122 -7.03 -4.74 -1.77
N MET A 123 -6.49 -4.47 -2.96
CA MET A 123 -5.84 -5.48 -3.79
C MET A 123 -4.66 -6.15 -3.06
N GLN A 124 -3.80 -5.36 -2.41
CA GLN A 124 -2.67 -5.88 -1.62
C GLN A 124 -3.13 -6.77 -0.46
N ILE A 125 -4.16 -6.36 0.29
CA ILE A 125 -4.69 -7.13 1.41
C ILE A 125 -5.28 -8.45 0.92
N VAL A 126 -6.10 -8.41 -0.14
CA VAL A 126 -6.73 -9.61 -0.72
C VAL A 126 -5.69 -10.57 -1.29
N ALA A 127 -4.69 -10.05 -2.01
CA ALA A 127 -3.59 -10.85 -2.54
C ALA A 127 -2.77 -11.51 -1.41
N GLY A 128 -2.37 -10.72 -0.42
CA GLY A 128 -1.64 -11.19 0.77
C GLY A 128 -2.38 -12.26 1.56
N ALA A 129 -3.69 -12.06 1.76
CA ALA A 129 -4.53 -13.04 2.44
C ALA A 129 -4.66 -14.34 1.62
N LYS A 130 -4.95 -14.24 0.31
CA LYS A 130 -5.08 -15.40 -0.57
C LYS A 130 -3.78 -16.21 -0.65
N ALA A 131 -2.63 -15.56 -0.78
CA ALA A 131 -1.34 -16.23 -0.84
C ALA A 131 -1.02 -16.98 0.47
N ARG A 132 -1.45 -16.46 1.62
CA ARG A 132 -1.25 -17.11 2.93
C ARG A 132 -2.22 -18.26 3.21
N MET A 133 -3.45 -18.20 2.70
CA MET A 133 -4.43 -19.30 2.83
C MET A 133 -4.12 -20.51 1.94
N ARG A 134 -3.25 -20.33 0.93
CA ARG A 134 -2.80 -21.41 0.03
C ARG A 134 -1.59 -22.19 0.57
N LYS A 135 -0.99 -21.73 1.67
CA LYS A 135 0.09 -22.42 2.39
C LYS A 135 -0.45 -23.33 3.47
#